data_AF-A0A968N899-F1
#
_entry.id   AF-A0A968N899-F1
#
_cell.length_a   1.000
_cell.length_b   1.000
_cell.length_c   1.000
_cell.angle_alpha   90.00
_cell.angle_beta   90.00
_cell.angle_gamma   90.00
#
_symmetry.space_group_name_H-M   'P 1'
#
loop_
_entity.id
_entity.type
_entity.pdbx_description
1 polymer ?
#
loop_
_entity_poly.entity_id
_entity_poly.type
_entity_poly.pdbx_seq_one_letter_code
_entity_poly.pdbx_strand_id
1 'polypeptide(L)'
;MRYLPYTAAGLIPLLILALLLGSRPIQPTHAQASASLTVQPEVAPQNSSVTLTLAGFQPEESITLWLTLPNFATETIGDYKASLTGDLVLEYRMAATRPQGQYAFSARGNLSGARATALFELTLGEGVPPDTSVSVTLESSSVLEQGDEFIFIGRGFEARERISLWINLPTQTIEDQGFVIADRDGNFRFTLTLDSAYPEGAYQLTAFGNRSQLTGIVDFFLTRGQLPIFDLPVLFVNPSQVRQAETIRIEGQNYAADERVSVWMTLNDGVVVQLQEVRTDQDGNFGFSLTLEATRFPAGRHQITAFGRNSLLVALALVEVLPGTGEN
;
A
#
# COMPACT_ATOMS: atom_id res chain seq x y z
N MET A 1 5.82 -11.74 -101.74
CA MET A 1 6.49 -12.67 -100.78
C MET A 1 7.81 -11.98 -100.39
N ARG A 2 8.00 -11.53 -99.13
CA ARG A 2 8.64 -12.24 -97.98
C ARG A 2 10.14 -12.50 -98.25
N TYR A 3 11.13 -12.14 -97.40
CA TYR A 3 11.16 -11.56 -96.03
C TYR A 3 12.44 -10.69 -95.78
N LEU A 4 12.53 -10.06 -94.59
CA LEU A 4 13.58 -9.10 -94.11
C LEU A 4 14.92 -9.73 -93.66
N PRO A 5 15.96 -8.91 -93.43
CA PRO A 5 16.67 -8.96 -92.13
C PRO A 5 16.92 -7.57 -91.44
N TYR A 6 17.49 -7.61 -90.22
CA TYR A 6 17.60 -6.52 -89.22
C TYR A 6 19.02 -5.90 -89.11
N THR A 7 19.19 -4.83 -88.32
CA THR A 7 20.40 -3.95 -88.26
C THR A 7 21.15 -3.88 -86.90
N ALA A 8 22.45 -3.58 -86.97
CA ALA A 8 23.39 -3.11 -85.92
C ALA A 8 24.77 -2.78 -86.58
N ALA A 9 25.76 -2.05 -86.03
CA ALA A 9 25.85 -0.94 -85.07
C ALA A 9 27.30 -0.34 -85.13
N GLY A 10 27.60 0.85 -84.56
CA GLY A 10 28.96 1.45 -84.56
C GLY A 10 29.10 2.73 -83.72
N LEU A 11 30.28 3.00 -83.14
CA LEU A 11 30.49 3.82 -81.91
C LEU A 11 31.42 5.08 -82.08
N ILE A 12 31.18 6.10 -81.22
CA ILE A 12 32.18 6.97 -80.50
C ILE A 12 32.95 8.04 -81.34
N PRO A 13 33.36 9.24 -80.80
CA PRO A 13 33.64 9.63 -79.40
C PRO A 13 32.97 10.97 -78.92
N LEU A 14 33.31 11.74 -77.86
CA LEU A 14 34.28 11.69 -76.72
C LEU A 14 33.79 12.58 -75.51
N LEU A 15 34.52 12.53 -74.38
CA LEU A 15 34.74 13.55 -73.32
C LEU A 15 33.71 13.73 -72.17
N ILE A 16 34.15 13.54 -70.91
CA ILE A 16 34.22 14.55 -69.82
C ILE A 16 34.93 14.02 -68.55
N LEU A 17 35.81 14.87 -68.02
CA LEU A 17 36.38 15.10 -66.67
C LEU A 17 36.25 14.06 -65.52
N ALA A 18 37.34 13.94 -64.75
CA ALA A 18 37.49 13.06 -63.58
C ALA A 18 37.02 13.68 -62.25
N LEU A 19 36.71 12.82 -61.26
CA LEU A 19 36.44 13.20 -59.86
C LEU A 19 37.24 12.28 -58.92
N LEU A 20 38.03 12.86 -57.99
CA LEU A 20 38.65 12.09 -56.89
C LEU A 20 37.60 11.84 -55.80
N LEU A 21 37.44 10.58 -55.41
CA LEU A 21 36.76 10.20 -54.16
C LEU A 21 37.76 9.43 -53.29
N GLY A 22 38.12 10.02 -52.15
CA GLY A 22 39.06 9.41 -51.21
C GLY A 22 38.45 8.19 -50.50
N SER A 23 39.21 7.10 -50.44
CA SER A 23 38.87 5.93 -49.66
C SER A 23 38.94 6.25 -48.16
N ARG A 24 37.77 6.46 -47.54
CA ARG A 24 37.66 6.34 -46.08
C ARG A 24 37.91 4.88 -45.69
N PRO A 25 38.75 4.58 -44.68
CA PRO A 25 38.86 3.22 -44.17
C PRO A 25 37.49 2.79 -43.64
N ILE A 26 37.07 1.57 -43.98
CA ILE A 26 35.88 0.96 -43.41
C ILE A 26 36.17 0.74 -41.93
N GLN A 27 35.50 1.51 -41.08
CA GLN A 27 35.51 1.32 -39.64
C GLN A 27 34.90 -0.07 -39.39
N PRO A 28 35.58 -0.98 -38.66
CA PRO A 28 35.07 -2.34 -38.49
C PRO A 28 33.72 -2.26 -37.76
N THR A 29 32.67 -2.74 -38.42
CA THR A 29 31.41 -3.03 -37.77
C THR A 29 31.67 -4.10 -36.72
N HIS A 30 31.74 -3.67 -35.45
CA HIS A 30 31.73 -4.59 -34.33
C HIS A 30 30.43 -5.40 -34.41
N ALA A 31 30.54 -6.66 -34.85
CA ALA A 31 29.46 -7.61 -34.68
C ALA A 31 29.17 -7.68 -33.18
N GLN A 32 28.00 -7.20 -32.78
CA GLN A 32 27.62 -7.12 -31.38
C GLN A 32 27.52 -8.55 -30.85
N ALA A 33 28.50 -8.97 -30.06
CA ALA A 33 28.50 -10.29 -29.45
C ALA A 33 27.24 -10.44 -28.61
N SER A 34 26.44 -11.47 -28.92
CA SER A 34 25.21 -11.80 -28.19
C SER A 34 25.58 -12.38 -26.84
N ALA A 35 25.99 -11.53 -25.90
CA ALA A 35 26.19 -11.92 -24.53
C ALA A 35 24.90 -12.47 -23.94
N SER A 36 25.02 -13.51 -23.11
CA SER A 36 23.92 -14.10 -22.37
C SER A 36 24.14 -13.96 -20.87
N LEU A 37 23.03 -13.99 -20.15
CA LEU A 37 22.96 -14.05 -18.70
C LEU A 37 21.77 -14.96 -18.38
N THR A 38 21.99 -15.95 -17.54
CA THR A 38 20.94 -16.80 -16.97
C THR A 38 21.04 -16.77 -15.45
N VAL A 39 19.91 -17.04 -14.80
CA VAL A 39 19.78 -17.13 -13.34
C VAL A 39 19.15 -18.47 -13.02
N GLN A 40 19.69 -19.18 -12.03
CA GLN A 40 19.18 -20.48 -11.60
C GLN A 40 19.17 -20.60 -10.07
N PRO A 41 18.04 -21.01 -9.45
CA PRO A 41 16.73 -21.19 -10.08
C PRO A 41 16.11 -19.85 -10.55
N GLU A 42 15.17 -19.91 -11.50
CA GLU A 42 14.43 -18.72 -11.98
C GLU A 42 13.40 -18.20 -10.98
N VAL A 43 13.02 -19.03 -10.01
CA VAL A 43 12.15 -18.69 -8.87
C VAL A 43 12.85 -19.17 -7.60
N ALA A 44 13.01 -18.32 -6.59
CA ALA A 44 13.55 -18.72 -5.29
C ALA A 44 12.97 -17.91 -4.13
N PRO A 45 12.90 -18.49 -2.92
CA PRO A 45 12.50 -17.78 -1.71
C PRO A 45 13.51 -16.71 -1.30
N GLN A 46 13.05 -15.71 -0.54
CA GLN A 46 13.89 -14.84 0.28
C GLN A 46 14.91 -15.66 1.12
N ASN A 47 16.05 -15.04 1.44
CA ASN A 47 17.17 -15.64 2.18
C ASN A 47 17.93 -16.78 1.46
N SER A 48 17.55 -17.13 0.22
CA SER A 48 18.25 -18.12 -0.62
C SER A 48 19.36 -17.50 -1.49
N SER A 49 20.11 -18.34 -2.20
CA SER A 49 21.08 -17.95 -3.23
C SER A 49 20.59 -18.34 -4.62
N VAL A 50 20.94 -17.52 -5.62
CA VAL A 50 20.82 -17.83 -7.05
C VAL A 50 22.19 -17.86 -7.71
N THR A 51 22.36 -18.72 -8.71
CA THR A 51 23.57 -18.76 -9.56
C THR A 51 23.32 -17.93 -10.81
N LEU A 52 24.14 -16.90 -11.02
CA LEU A 52 24.20 -16.15 -12.27
C LEU A 52 25.27 -16.76 -13.18
N THR A 53 24.92 -17.08 -14.42
CA THR A 53 25.86 -17.55 -15.45
C THR A 53 25.84 -16.60 -16.63
N LEU A 54 26.99 -16.03 -16.95
CA LEU A 54 27.21 -15.07 -18.02
C LEU A 54 28.16 -15.68 -19.06
N ALA A 55 27.89 -15.45 -20.34
CA ALA A 55 28.74 -15.91 -21.44
C ALA A 55 28.74 -14.91 -22.61
N GLY A 56 29.73 -15.02 -23.50
CA GLY A 56 29.82 -14.20 -24.72
C GLY A 56 30.36 -12.78 -24.52
N PHE A 57 31.02 -12.51 -23.40
CA PHE A 57 31.78 -11.29 -23.16
C PHE A 57 33.20 -11.41 -23.76
N GLN A 58 33.97 -10.31 -23.80
CA GLN A 58 35.38 -10.38 -24.20
C GLN A 58 36.22 -11.05 -23.11
N PRO A 59 37.24 -11.86 -23.47
CA PRO A 59 38.19 -12.43 -22.51
C PRO A 59 38.76 -11.35 -21.58
N GLU A 60 38.79 -11.66 -20.28
CA GLU A 60 39.32 -10.77 -19.23
C GLU A 60 38.65 -9.40 -19.08
N GLU A 61 37.54 -9.10 -19.76
CA GLU A 61 36.89 -7.78 -19.63
C GLU A 61 36.19 -7.59 -18.27
N SER A 62 36.08 -6.34 -17.83
CA SER A 62 35.26 -5.98 -16.68
C SER A 62 33.79 -5.92 -17.09
N ILE A 63 32.95 -6.67 -16.39
CA ILE A 63 31.50 -6.69 -16.54
C ILE A 63 30.88 -6.00 -15.32
N THR A 64 30.14 -4.92 -15.51
CA THR A 64 29.33 -4.31 -14.45
C THR A 64 27.98 -5.04 -14.37
N LEU A 65 27.57 -5.43 -13.16
CA LEU A 65 26.29 -6.06 -12.88
C LEU A 65 25.37 -5.15 -12.04
N TRP A 66 24.07 -5.20 -12.34
CA TRP A 66 23.01 -4.52 -11.62
C TRP A 66 21.84 -5.46 -11.33
N LEU A 67 21.09 -5.14 -10.28
CA LEU A 67 19.81 -5.73 -9.94
C LEU A 67 18.73 -4.66 -10.02
N THR A 68 17.68 -4.92 -10.79
CA THR A 68 16.46 -4.09 -10.82
C THR A 68 15.39 -4.75 -9.96
N LEU A 69 14.84 -3.98 -9.04
CA LEU A 69 13.81 -4.37 -8.06
C LEU A 69 12.40 -4.32 -8.69
N PRO A 70 11.38 -4.95 -8.06
CA PRO A 70 9.99 -4.90 -8.52
C PRO A 70 9.39 -3.48 -8.65
N ASN A 71 9.96 -2.49 -7.95
CA ASN A 71 9.58 -1.08 -8.03
C ASN A 71 10.39 -0.27 -9.06
N PHE A 72 11.14 -0.95 -9.95
CA PHE A 72 12.05 -0.38 -10.94
C PHE A 72 13.26 0.41 -10.39
N ALA A 73 13.52 0.38 -9.08
CA ALA A 73 14.79 0.86 -8.54
C ALA A 73 15.93 -0.08 -8.98
N THR A 74 17.10 0.48 -9.28
CA THR A 74 18.28 -0.28 -9.72
C THR A 74 19.41 -0.14 -8.72
N GLU A 75 19.95 -1.27 -8.28
CA GLU A 75 21.12 -1.38 -7.40
C GLU A 75 22.32 -1.93 -8.19
N THR A 76 23.52 -1.40 -7.96
CA THR A 76 24.75 -2.00 -8.51
C THR A 76 25.18 -3.19 -7.65
N ILE A 77 25.38 -4.35 -8.28
CA ILE A 77 25.92 -5.55 -7.62
C ILE A 77 27.45 -5.42 -7.52
N GLY A 78 28.11 -4.96 -8.60
CA GLY A 78 29.55 -4.72 -8.63
C GLY A 78 30.16 -4.91 -10.03
N ASP A 79 31.48 -4.74 -10.10
CA ASP A 79 32.29 -5.03 -11.27
C ASP A 79 33.01 -6.37 -11.09
N TYR A 80 32.89 -7.25 -12.08
CA TYR A 80 33.43 -8.61 -12.09
C TYR A 80 34.23 -8.86 -13.36
N LYS A 81 35.32 -9.61 -13.27
CA LYS A 81 36.18 -9.89 -14.43
C LYS A 81 35.75 -11.18 -15.12
N ALA A 82 35.56 -11.13 -16.44
CA ALA A 82 35.32 -12.31 -17.27
C ALA A 82 36.54 -13.26 -17.26
N SER A 83 36.29 -14.54 -17.52
CA SER A 83 37.32 -15.56 -17.72
C SER A 83 38.14 -15.29 -19.00
N LEU A 84 39.17 -16.12 -19.25
CA LEU A 84 39.88 -16.16 -20.52
C LEU A 84 39.01 -16.62 -21.71
N THR A 85 37.81 -17.16 -21.45
CA THR A 85 36.83 -17.57 -22.47
C THR A 85 35.69 -16.56 -22.67
N GLY A 86 35.60 -15.52 -21.84
CA GLY A 86 34.51 -14.54 -21.90
C GLY A 86 33.28 -14.89 -21.05
N ASP A 87 33.45 -15.77 -20.06
CA ASP A 87 32.39 -16.28 -19.20
C ASP A 87 32.55 -15.82 -17.74
N LEU A 88 31.47 -15.78 -16.98
CA LEU A 88 31.49 -15.49 -15.54
C LEU A 88 30.37 -16.28 -14.83
N VAL A 89 30.68 -16.90 -13.70
CA VAL A 89 29.69 -17.54 -12.81
C VAL A 89 29.79 -16.90 -11.44
N LEU A 90 28.65 -16.51 -10.86
CA LEU A 90 28.56 -15.83 -9.57
C LEU A 90 27.38 -16.39 -8.77
N GLU A 91 27.60 -16.72 -7.50
CA GLU A 91 26.51 -16.94 -6.53
C GLU A 91 26.09 -15.60 -5.94
N TYR A 92 24.79 -15.29 -5.97
CA TYR A 92 24.21 -14.07 -5.42
C TYR A 92 23.12 -14.41 -4.40
N ARG A 93 23.27 -13.94 -3.16
CA ARG A 93 22.31 -14.18 -2.08
C ARG A 93 21.22 -13.12 -2.02
N MET A 94 19.96 -13.56 -2.10
CA MET A 94 18.79 -12.71 -1.95
C MET A 94 18.51 -12.45 -0.47
N ALA A 95 18.61 -11.20 -0.03
CA ALA A 95 18.39 -10.85 1.38
C ALA A 95 16.92 -11.06 1.82
N ALA A 96 16.72 -11.42 3.09
CA ALA A 96 15.39 -11.68 3.65
C ALA A 96 14.43 -10.47 3.59
N THR A 97 14.96 -9.25 3.57
CA THR A 97 14.21 -7.99 3.55
C THR A 97 13.86 -7.50 2.14
N ARG A 98 14.28 -8.19 1.07
CA ARG A 98 13.99 -7.77 -0.31
C ARG A 98 12.50 -7.96 -0.62
N PRO A 99 11.79 -6.97 -1.20
CA PRO A 99 10.39 -7.12 -1.60
C PRO A 99 10.17 -8.33 -2.53
N GLN A 100 9.05 -9.03 -2.39
CA GLN A 100 8.67 -10.13 -3.28
C GLN A 100 8.35 -9.62 -4.69
N GLY A 101 8.39 -10.53 -5.67
CA GLY A 101 8.00 -10.28 -7.05
C GLY A 101 9.15 -10.40 -8.05
N GLN A 102 8.96 -9.82 -9.25
CA GLN A 102 9.91 -9.97 -10.35
C GLN A 102 11.09 -9.00 -10.26
N TYR A 103 12.29 -9.55 -10.38
CA TYR A 103 13.57 -8.87 -10.47
C TYR A 103 14.17 -9.04 -11.87
N ALA A 104 15.06 -8.13 -12.25
CA ALA A 104 15.91 -8.29 -13.43
C ALA A 104 17.39 -8.09 -13.08
N PHE A 105 18.20 -9.13 -13.29
CA PHE A 105 19.65 -9.00 -13.31
C PHE A 105 20.07 -8.47 -14.68
N SER A 106 20.93 -7.45 -14.72
CA SER A 106 21.47 -6.90 -15.96
C SER A 106 22.98 -6.78 -15.89
N ALA A 107 23.65 -7.03 -17.00
CA ALA A 107 25.10 -7.01 -17.13
C ALA A 107 25.56 -6.20 -18.35
N ARG A 108 26.70 -5.52 -18.25
CA ARG A 108 27.37 -4.83 -19.36
C ARG A 108 28.87 -5.07 -19.36
N GLY A 109 29.41 -5.52 -20.49
CA GLY A 109 30.85 -5.56 -20.75
C GLY A 109 31.38 -4.14 -20.99
N ASN A 110 32.38 -3.72 -20.20
CA ASN A 110 32.90 -2.36 -20.25
C ASN A 110 33.87 -2.11 -21.41
N LEU A 111 34.41 -3.16 -22.03
CA LEU A 111 35.23 -3.06 -23.24
C LEU A 111 34.41 -3.39 -24.50
N SER A 112 33.65 -4.48 -24.47
CA SER A 112 32.85 -4.94 -25.62
C SER A 112 31.58 -4.12 -25.86
N GLY A 113 31.04 -3.51 -24.81
CA GLY A 113 29.70 -2.91 -24.82
C GLY A 113 28.56 -3.93 -24.87
N ALA A 114 28.86 -5.24 -24.83
CA ALA A 114 27.86 -6.31 -24.83
C ALA A 114 26.96 -6.21 -23.60
N ARG A 115 25.70 -6.63 -23.73
CA ARG A 115 24.69 -6.51 -22.67
C ARG A 115 23.86 -7.79 -22.60
N ALA A 116 23.51 -8.18 -21.39
CA ALA A 116 22.63 -9.32 -21.13
C ALA A 116 21.71 -9.03 -19.93
N THR A 117 20.53 -9.64 -19.93
CA THR A 117 19.53 -9.50 -18.86
C THR A 117 18.87 -10.86 -18.60
N ALA A 118 18.64 -11.19 -17.33
CA ALA A 118 17.81 -12.32 -16.92
C ALA A 118 16.73 -11.87 -15.95
N LEU A 119 15.54 -12.47 -16.04
CA LEU A 119 14.44 -12.27 -15.10
C LEU A 119 14.48 -13.35 -14.02
N PHE A 120 14.08 -12.98 -12.81
CA PHE A 120 14.02 -13.84 -11.64
C PHE A 120 12.79 -13.48 -10.79
N GLU A 121 12.11 -14.45 -10.19
CA GLU A 121 11.01 -14.20 -9.25
C GLU A 121 11.42 -14.53 -7.81
N LEU A 122 11.40 -13.50 -6.94
CA LEU A 122 11.63 -13.68 -5.51
C LEU A 122 10.30 -13.94 -4.80
N THR A 123 10.15 -15.15 -4.26
CA THR A 123 9.00 -15.52 -3.43
C THR A 123 9.27 -15.28 -1.95
N LEU A 124 8.23 -15.32 -1.12
CA LEU A 124 8.37 -15.29 0.34
C LEU A 124 9.29 -16.43 0.82
N GLY A 125 10.13 -16.15 1.83
CA GLY A 125 10.92 -17.19 2.49
C GLY A 125 10.05 -18.16 3.28
N GLU A 126 10.46 -19.43 3.38
CA GLU A 126 9.85 -20.31 4.39
C GLU A 126 10.15 -19.72 5.78
N GLY A 127 9.10 -19.34 6.50
CA GLY A 127 9.21 -18.95 7.90
C GLY A 127 9.62 -20.14 8.75
N VAL A 128 10.41 -19.91 9.79
CA VAL A 128 10.74 -20.97 10.74
C VAL A 128 9.43 -21.41 11.44
N PRO A 129 9.06 -22.70 11.41
CA PRO A 129 7.79 -23.16 11.97
C PRO A 129 7.70 -22.92 13.48
N PRO A 130 6.49 -22.84 14.05
CA PRO A 130 6.32 -22.65 15.48
C PRO A 130 6.98 -23.79 16.28
N ASP A 131 7.78 -23.42 17.28
CA ASP A 131 8.49 -24.35 18.15
C ASP A 131 7.78 -24.48 19.51
N THR A 132 7.56 -25.72 19.96
CA THR A 132 6.84 -26.02 21.22
C THR A 132 7.57 -25.61 22.50
N SER A 133 8.84 -25.20 22.43
CA SER A 133 9.62 -24.69 23.57
C SER A 133 9.31 -23.22 23.89
N VAL A 134 8.75 -22.47 22.95
CA VAL A 134 8.24 -21.11 23.16
C VAL A 134 6.72 -21.10 23.15
N SER A 135 6.12 -20.13 23.83
CA SER A 135 4.69 -19.88 23.78
C SER A 135 4.43 -18.40 23.62
N VAL A 136 3.54 -18.02 22.70
CA VAL A 136 2.92 -16.70 22.68
C VAL A 136 1.44 -16.89 23.03
N THR A 137 0.94 -16.05 23.92
CA THR A 137 -0.44 -16.09 24.41
C THR A 137 -0.98 -14.67 24.49
N LEU A 138 -2.29 -14.54 24.33
CA LEU A 138 -3.02 -13.30 24.59
C LEU A 138 -3.45 -13.31 26.06
N GLU A 139 -3.33 -12.18 26.77
CA GLU A 139 -3.74 -12.06 28.18
C GLU A 139 -5.28 -12.00 28.34
N SER A 140 -5.95 -11.54 27.28
CA SER A 140 -7.41 -11.44 27.15
C SER A 140 -8.03 -12.63 26.40
N SER A 141 -9.33 -12.56 26.12
CA SER A 141 -10.05 -13.46 25.20
C SER A 141 -9.39 -13.53 23.82
N SER A 142 -9.44 -14.69 23.16
CA SER A 142 -9.02 -14.85 21.75
C SER A 142 -9.96 -14.18 20.74
N VAL A 143 -11.08 -13.62 21.19
CA VAL A 143 -11.94 -12.71 20.42
C VAL A 143 -11.75 -11.30 21.00
N LEU A 144 -11.39 -10.37 20.12
CA LEU A 144 -10.96 -9.01 20.42
C LEU A 144 -11.79 -7.98 19.67
N GLU A 145 -12.03 -6.84 20.29
CA GLU A 145 -12.86 -5.76 19.73
C GLU A 145 -12.01 -4.60 19.20
N GLN A 146 -12.32 -4.09 18.01
CA GLN A 146 -11.59 -2.94 17.44
C GLN A 146 -11.59 -1.73 18.39
N GLY A 147 -10.42 -1.12 18.57
CA GLY A 147 -10.21 0.04 19.45
C GLY A 147 -9.72 -0.31 20.86
N ASP A 148 -9.82 -1.57 21.29
CA ASP A 148 -9.28 -2.02 22.58
C ASP A 148 -7.74 -2.15 22.57
N GLU A 149 -7.16 -2.20 23.78
CA GLU A 149 -5.75 -2.48 24.00
C GLU A 149 -5.52 -3.97 24.28
N PHE A 150 -4.68 -4.62 23.46
CA PHE A 150 -4.41 -6.06 23.51
C PHE A 150 -3.01 -6.33 24.05
N ILE A 151 -2.89 -7.20 25.04
CA ILE A 151 -1.59 -7.55 25.63
C ILE A 151 -1.22 -8.99 25.29
N PHE A 152 -0.14 -9.14 24.53
CA PHE A 152 0.48 -10.41 24.18
C PHE A 152 1.64 -10.71 25.13
N ILE A 153 1.71 -11.97 25.60
CA ILE A 153 2.74 -12.48 26.50
C ILE A 153 3.48 -13.61 25.78
N GLY A 154 4.78 -13.43 25.57
CA GLY A 154 5.68 -14.49 25.11
C GLY A 154 6.51 -15.07 26.25
N ARG A 155 6.85 -16.36 26.16
CA ARG A 155 7.69 -17.09 27.12
C ARG A 155 8.58 -18.12 26.41
N GLY A 156 9.69 -18.49 27.05
CA GLY A 156 10.59 -19.56 26.60
C GLY A 156 11.73 -19.11 25.65
N PHE A 157 11.82 -17.81 25.34
CA PHE A 157 12.87 -17.25 24.49
C PHE A 157 14.20 -17.13 25.26
N GLU A 158 15.30 -16.82 24.57
CA GLU A 158 16.56 -16.57 25.29
C GLU A 158 16.51 -15.28 26.11
N ALA A 159 17.17 -15.28 27.28
CA ALA A 159 17.28 -14.10 28.12
C ALA A 159 17.95 -12.93 27.37
N ARG A 160 17.30 -11.75 27.39
CA ARG A 160 17.72 -10.55 26.62
C ARG A 160 17.89 -10.79 25.12
N GLU A 161 17.10 -11.69 24.55
CA GLU A 161 16.97 -11.85 23.10
C GLU A 161 16.17 -10.71 22.47
N ARG A 162 16.52 -10.33 21.22
CA ARG A 162 15.66 -9.49 20.38
C ARG A 162 14.62 -10.39 19.72
N ILE A 163 13.35 -10.05 19.88
CA ILE A 163 12.22 -10.78 19.32
C ILE A 163 11.55 -9.87 18.29
N SER A 164 11.56 -10.30 17.02
CA SER A 164 10.85 -9.59 15.94
C SER A 164 9.38 -10.00 15.94
N LEU A 165 8.48 -9.06 15.66
CA LEU A 165 7.04 -9.24 15.75
C LEU A 165 6.37 -8.85 14.42
N TRP A 166 5.45 -9.68 13.93
CA TRP A 166 4.60 -9.32 12.79
C TRP A 166 3.21 -9.94 12.91
N ILE A 167 2.21 -9.26 12.34
CA ILE A 167 0.84 -9.77 12.24
C ILE A 167 0.52 -10.17 10.81
N ASN A 168 -0.15 -11.31 10.65
CA ASN A 168 -0.80 -11.71 9.41
C ASN A 168 -2.28 -11.29 9.51
N LEU A 169 -2.73 -10.44 8.59
CA LEU A 169 -4.10 -9.97 8.48
C LEU A 169 -4.99 -11.04 7.79
N PRO A 170 -6.33 -10.97 7.96
CA PRO A 170 -7.30 -11.78 7.22
C PRO A 170 -7.14 -11.72 5.69
N THR A 171 -6.56 -10.61 5.18
CA THR A 171 -6.25 -10.36 3.77
C THR A 171 -4.98 -11.04 3.27
N GLN A 172 -4.30 -11.84 4.11
CA GLN A 172 -2.96 -12.40 3.87
C GLN A 172 -1.85 -11.33 3.74
N THR A 173 -2.13 -10.09 4.13
CA THR A 173 -1.14 -9.03 4.26
C THR A 173 -0.32 -9.24 5.54
N ILE A 174 0.98 -9.00 5.50
CA ILE A 174 1.87 -9.09 6.67
C ILE A 174 2.28 -7.66 7.07
N GLU A 175 2.06 -7.29 8.33
CA GLU A 175 2.51 -6.01 8.89
C GLU A 175 3.58 -6.21 9.97
N ASP A 176 4.73 -5.57 9.78
CA ASP A 176 5.82 -5.50 10.76
C ASP A 176 5.39 -4.68 11.98
N GLN A 177 5.45 -5.29 13.16
CA GLN A 177 5.16 -4.66 14.46
C GLN A 177 6.45 -4.27 15.20
N GLY A 178 7.60 -4.38 14.55
CA GLY A 178 8.91 -4.04 15.07
C GLY A 178 9.49 -5.16 15.94
N PHE A 179 9.92 -4.80 17.15
CA PHE A 179 10.60 -5.74 18.03
C PHE A 179 10.44 -5.41 19.51
N VAL A 180 10.54 -6.43 20.33
CA VAL A 180 10.71 -6.35 21.79
C VAL A 180 12.02 -7.02 22.22
N ILE A 181 12.43 -6.80 23.46
CA ILE A 181 13.57 -7.49 24.07
C ILE A 181 13.02 -8.38 25.19
N ALA A 182 13.38 -9.66 25.18
CA ALA A 182 13.04 -10.59 26.25
C ALA A 182 13.67 -10.13 27.59
N ASP A 183 13.00 -10.40 28.70
CA ASP A 183 13.52 -10.16 30.04
C ASP A 183 14.67 -11.13 30.40
N ARG A 184 15.00 -11.23 31.69
CA ARG A 184 16.07 -12.14 32.17
C ARG A 184 15.64 -13.60 32.23
N ASP A 185 14.34 -13.86 32.19
CA ASP A 185 13.71 -15.17 32.35
C ASP A 185 13.15 -15.70 31.02
N GLY A 186 13.37 -14.97 29.91
CA GLY A 186 12.98 -15.38 28.55
C GLY A 186 11.56 -14.98 28.15
N ASN A 187 10.95 -14.02 28.84
CA ASN A 187 9.58 -13.57 28.59
C ASN A 187 9.54 -12.19 27.93
N PHE A 188 8.43 -11.88 27.26
CA PHE A 188 8.13 -10.51 26.82
C PHE A 188 6.65 -10.18 27.03
N ARG A 189 6.35 -8.87 27.07
CA ARG A 189 5.00 -8.33 26.93
C ARG A 189 4.99 -7.36 25.76
N PHE A 190 3.99 -7.45 24.90
CA PHE A 190 3.80 -6.58 23.74
C PHE A 190 2.35 -6.10 23.72
N THR A 191 2.15 -4.83 23.43
CA THR A 191 0.83 -4.18 23.46
C THR A 191 0.49 -3.67 22.06
N LEU A 192 -0.75 -3.93 21.61
CA LEU A 192 -1.25 -3.59 20.29
C LEU A 192 -2.69 -3.07 20.37
N THR A 193 -3.04 -2.10 19.54
CA THR A 193 -4.42 -1.65 19.33
C THR A 193 -4.71 -1.74 17.83
N LEU A 194 -5.81 -2.38 17.46
CA LEU A 194 -6.28 -2.45 16.07
C LEU A 194 -7.57 -1.66 15.96
N ASP A 195 -7.56 -0.57 15.19
CA ASP A 195 -8.71 0.34 15.06
C ASP A 195 -9.70 -0.10 13.95
N SER A 196 -10.67 0.76 13.65
CA SER A 196 -11.70 0.50 12.63
C SER A 196 -11.19 0.41 11.18
N ALA A 197 -9.93 0.75 10.90
CA ALA A 197 -9.32 0.56 9.58
C ALA A 197 -8.86 -0.89 9.35
N TYR A 198 -8.64 -1.66 10.42
CA TYR A 198 -8.24 -3.07 10.36
C TYR A 198 -9.45 -3.96 10.03
N PRO A 199 -9.37 -4.87 9.04
CA PRO A 199 -10.51 -5.71 8.66
C PRO A 199 -10.91 -6.67 9.78
N GLU A 200 -12.21 -6.88 9.96
CA GLU A 200 -12.75 -7.92 10.85
C GLU A 200 -12.34 -9.32 10.33
N GLY A 201 -11.96 -10.25 11.21
CA GLY A 201 -11.56 -11.62 10.81
C GLY A 201 -10.51 -12.29 11.69
N ALA A 202 -9.93 -13.39 11.19
CA ALA A 202 -8.86 -14.13 11.85
C ALA A 202 -7.48 -13.51 11.58
N TYR A 203 -6.72 -13.30 12.64
CA TYR A 203 -5.36 -12.76 12.67
C TYR A 203 -4.41 -13.75 13.31
N GLN A 204 -3.12 -13.57 13.01
CA GLN A 204 -2.04 -14.32 13.64
C GLN A 204 -0.90 -13.39 13.99
N LEU A 205 -0.51 -13.31 15.26
CA LEU A 205 0.74 -12.68 15.69
C LEU A 205 1.85 -13.72 15.73
N THR A 206 2.96 -13.43 15.06
CA THR A 206 4.18 -14.23 15.11
C THR A 206 5.28 -13.48 15.86
N ALA A 207 6.01 -14.20 16.70
CA ALA A 207 7.16 -13.70 17.45
C ALA A 207 8.38 -14.58 17.18
N PHE A 208 9.47 -14.00 16.68
CA PHE A 208 10.66 -14.72 16.26
C PHE A 208 11.90 -14.31 17.04
N GLY A 209 12.53 -15.28 17.71
CA GLY A 209 13.81 -15.10 18.40
C GLY A 209 14.96 -14.96 17.41
N ASN A 210 15.57 -13.77 17.35
CA ASN A 210 16.65 -13.48 16.38
C ASN A 210 17.98 -14.21 16.67
N ARG A 211 18.14 -14.86 17.83
CA ARG A 211 19.34 -15.59 18.26
C ARG A 211 19.04 -17.08 18.47
N SER A 212 17.96 -17.41 19.17
CA SER A 212 17.48 -18.77 19.40
C SER A 212 16.87 -19.39 18.14
N GLN A 213 16.44 -18.56 17.18
CA GLN A 213 15.70 -18.95 15.97
C GLN A 213 14.36 -19.64 16.27
N LEU A 214 13.81 -19.46 17.48
CA LEU A 214 12.52 -20.05 17.87
C LEU A 214 11.37 -19.14 17.45
N THR A 215 10.33 -19.73 16.86
CA THR A 215 9.10 -19.03 16.48
C THR A 215 7.98 -19.38 17.44
N GLY A 216 7.34 -18.38 18.04
CA GLY A 216 6.08 -18.51 18.75
C GLY A 216 4.95 -17.85 17.97
N ILE A 217 3.77 -18.48 17.94
CA ILE A 217 2.62 -18.02 17.17
C ILE A 217 1.38 -18.03 18.05
N VAL A 218 0.52 -17.03 17.91
CA VAL A 218 -0.82 -16.99 18.51
C VAL A 218 -1.85 -16.50 17.49
N ASP A 219 -2.95 -17.23 17.38
CA ASP A 219 -4.11 -16.84 16.56
C ASP A 219 -5.14 -16.10 17.42
N PHE A 220 -5.79 -15.09 16.85
CA PHE A 220 -6.89 -14.36 17.46
C PHE A 220 -7.92 -13.91 16.41
N PHE A 221 -9.10 -13.48 16.85
CA PHE A 221 -10.15 -13.00 15.97
C PHE A 221 -10.52 -11.57 16.34
N LEU A 222 -10.46 -10.64 15.37
CA LEU A 222 -10.87 -9.26 15.53
C LEU A 222 -12.31 -9.10 15.04
N THR A 223 -13.21 -8.70 15.94
CA THR A 223 -14.57 -8.26 15.62
C THR A 223 -14.64 -6.74 15.65
N ARG A 224 -15.67 -6.17 15.01
CA ARG A 224 -16.07 -4.78 15.26
C ARG A 224 -16.20 -4.53 16.75
N GLY A 225 -15.58 -3.45 17.24
CA GLY A 225 -15.77 -3.03 18.62
C GLY A 225 -17.18 -2.51 18.86
N GLN A 226 -17.69 -2.73 20.07
CA GLN A 226 -18.98 -2.19 20.48
C GLN A 226 -18.90 -0.66 20.48
N LEU A 227 -19.76 -0.03 19.67
CA LEU A 227 -20.14 1.35 19.91
C LEU A 227 -20.68 1.43 21.34
N PRO A 228 -20.32 2.45 22.14
CA PRO A 228 -20.84 2.57 23.48
C PRO A 228 -22.37 2.58 23.47
N ILE A 229 -23.00 1.88 24.41
CA ILE A 229 -24.46 1.87 24.52
C ILE A 229 -24.89 3.21 25.10
N PHE A 230 -25.43 4.07 24.24
CA PHE A 230 -26.09 5.31 24.63
C PHE A 230 -27.61 5.08 24.77
N ASP A 231 -28.26 5.88 25.61
CA ASP A 231 -29.70 6.06 25.53
C ASP A 231 -30.09 6.62 24.15
N LEU A 232 -31.32 6.36 23.69
CA LEU A 232 -31.74 6.83 22.37
C LEU A 232 -31.63 8.37 22.30
N PRO A 233 -31.04 8.91 21.22
CA PRO A 233 -30.83 10.35 21.08
C PRO A 233 -32.19 11.03 20.91
N VAL A 234 -32.36 12.19 21.53
CA VAL A 234 -33.58 13.00 21.40
C VAL A 234 -33.22 14.36 20.83
N LEU A 235 -34.04 14.84 19.89
CA LEU A 235 -33.89 16.15 19.27
C LEU A 235 -35.18 16.95 19.47
N PHE A 236 -35.04 18.15 20.01
CA PHE A 236 -36.13 19.09 20.28
C PHE A 236 -35.99 20.33 19.41
N VAL A 237 -37.13 20.89 18.99
CA VAL A 237 -37.21 22.18 18.30
C VAL A 237 -38.28 23.02 18.97
N ASN A 238 -37.91 24.20 19.44
CA ASN A 238 -38.80 25.09 20.17
C ASN A 238 -38.72 26.54 19.63
N PRO A 239 -39.83 27.14 19.18
CA PRO A 239 -41.15 26.51 19.00
C PRO A 239 -41.14 25.55 17.80
N SER A 240 -41.99 24.51 17.84
CA SER A 240 -42.13 23.55 16.73
C SER A 240 -42.98 24.07 15.57
N GLN A 241 -43.62 25.22 15.73
CA GLN A 241 -44.30 25.99 14.68
C GLN A 241 -43.92 27.46 14.85
N VAL A 242 -43.51 28.12 13.77
CA VAL A 242 -42.78 29.40 13.80
C VAL A 242 -43.00 30.15 12.48
N ARG A 243 -42.96 31.48 12.45
CA ARG A 243 -43.01 32.23 11.18
C ARG A 243 -41.63 32.37 10.56
N GLN A 244 -41.57 32.57 9.24
CA GLN A 244 -40.32 33.01 8.59
C GLN A 244 -39.81 34.31 9.22
N ALA A 245 -38.48 34.45 9.25
CA ALA A 245 -37.69 35.47 9.95
C ALA A 245 -37.76 35.45 11.50
N GLU A 246 -38.54 34.56 12.13
CA GLU A 246 -38.44 34.29 13.56
C GLU A 246 -37.33 33.24 13.87
N THR A 247 -37.03 33.06 15.15
CA THR A 247 -35.94 32.18 15.64
C THR A 247 -36.48 30.95 16.34
N ILE A 248 -35.93 29.78 16.01
CA ILE A 248 -36.10 28.53 16.76
C ILE A 248 -34.85 28.21 17.59
N ARG A 249 -35.03 27.45 18.67
CA ARG A 249 -33.97 26.79 19.43
C ARG A 249 -34.01 25.30 19.11
N ILE A 250 -32.84 24.73 18.80
CA ILE A 250 -32.66 23.31 18.47
C ILE A 250 -31.76 22.73 19.56
N GLU A 251 -32.20 21.64 20.20
CA GLU A 251 -31.48 21.01 21.32
C GLU A 251 -31.45 19.50 21.17
N GLY A 252 -30.28 18.88 21.35
CA GLY A 252 -30.10 17.44 21.31
C GLY A 252 -29.57 16.90 22.64
N GLN A 253 -29.97 15.67 22.97
CA GLN A 253 -29.62 14.97 24.23
C GLN A 253 -29.25 13.51 23.95
N ASN A 254 -28.54 12.87 24.88
CA ASN A 254 -28.08 11.47 24.85
C ASN A 254 -27.10 11.14 23.70
N TYR A 255 -26.27 12.10 23.31
CA TYR A 255 -25.11 11.85 22.43
C TYR A 255 -23.87 11.49 23.26
N ALA A 256 -22.76 11.14 22.62
CA ALA A 256 -21.49 10.99 23.34
C ALA A 256 -21.00 12.33 23.92
N ALA A 257 -20.20 12.29 24.98
CA ALA A 257 -19.55 13.47 25.55
C ALA A 257 -18.46 14.03 24.61
N ASP A 258 -18.37 15.35 24.46
CA ASP A 258 -17.45 16.06 23.54
C ASP A 258 -17.45 15.51 22.08
N GLU A 259 -18.58 14.98 21.62
CA GLU A 259 -18.74 14.49 20.26
C GLU A 259 -19.14 15.61 19.31
N ARG A 260 -18.67 15.53 18.06
CA ARG A 260 -19.14 16.40 16.99
C ARG A 260 -20.47 15.88 16.44
N VAL A 261 -21.52 16.68 16.55
CA VAL A 261 -22.83 16.43 15.95
C VAL A 261 -23.01 17.33 14.73
N SER A 262 -23.28 16.71 13.58
CA SER A 262 -23.67 17.42 12.36
C SER A 262 -25.19 17.52 12.29
N VAL A 263 -25.72 18.73 12.11
CA VAL A 263 -27.17 19.00 12.08
C VAL A 263 -27.59 19.58 10.73
N TRP A 264 -28.64 19.04 10.13
CA TRP A 264 -29.21 19.49 8.86
C TRP A 264 -30.73 19.54 8.90
N MET A 265 -31.31 20.35 8.00
CA MET A 265 -32.74 20.40 7.73
C MET A 265 -33.02 19.86 6.33
N THR A 266 -33.92 18.90 6.22
CA THR A 266 -34.52 18.47 4.95
C THR A 266 -35.78 19.28 4.73
N LEU A 267 -35.80 20.07 3.65
CA LEU A 267 -36.93 20.88 3.23
C LEU A 267 -38.05 20.01 2.61
N ASN A 268 -39.22 20.60 2.41
CA ASN A 268 -40.42 19.91 1.90
C ASN A 268 -40.30 19.49 0.42
N ASP A 269 -39.38 20.09 -0.34
CA ASP A 269 -39.00 19.69 -1.70
C ASP A 269 -37.91 18.61 -1.74
N GLY A 270 -37.41 18.18 -0.57
CA GLY A 270 -36.33 17.20 -0.44
C GLY A 270 -34.92 17.79 -0.44
N VAL A 271 -34.75 19.11 -0.58
CA VAL A 271 -33.43 19.76 -0.51
C VAL A 271 -32.89 19.66 0.92
N VAL A 272 -31.64 19.22 1.06
CA VAL A 272 -30.95 19.12 2.36
C VAL A 272 -30.07 20.35 2.58
N VAL A 273 -30.31 21.04 3.70
CA VAL A 273 -29.61 22.26 4.10
C VAL A 273 -28.85 21.99 5.39
N GLN A 274 -27.50 22.00 5.32
CA GLN A 274 -26.68 21.93 6.53
C GLN A 274 -26.93 23.15 7.42
N LEU A 275 -27.23 22.93 8.70
CA LEU A 275 -27.48 24.00 9.67
C LEU A 275 -26.20 24.38 10.40
N GLN A 276 -25.63 23.42 11.15
CA GLN A 276 -24.46 23.65 12.00
C GLN A 276 -23.72 22.34 12.27
N GLU A 277 -22.42 22.41 12.54
CA GLU A 277 -21.68 21.37 13.28
C GLU A 277 -21.43 21.91 14.70
N VAL A 278 -21.86 21.15 15.71
CA VAL A 278 -21.75 21.50 17.12
C VAL A 278 -20.96 20.44 17.87
N ARG A 279 -20.44 20.78 19.06
CA ARG A 279 -19.95 19.80 20.03
C ARG A 279 -20.94 19.65 21.16
N THR A 280 -21.09 18.43 21.66
CA THR A 280 -21.82 18.16 22.89
C THR A 280 -21.01 18.56 24.12
N ASP A 281 -21.69 18.83 25.21
CA ASP A 281 -21.07 18.97 26.53
C ASP A 281 -20.65 17.60 27.12
N GLN A 282 -20.24 17.60 28.38
CA GLN A 282 -19.82 16.37 29.08
C GLN A 282 -20.99 15.43 29.41
N ASP A 283 -22.23 15.93 29.38
CA ASP A 283 -23.46 15.19 29.64
C ASP A 283 -24.13 14.72 28.34
N GLY A 284 -23.47 14.91 27.17
CA GLY A 284 -23.97 14.46 25.87
C GLY A 284 -25.02 15.36 25.24
N ASN A 285 -25.14 16.62 25.69
CA ASN A 285 -26.16 17.56 25.22
C ASN A 285 -25.58 18.65 24.32
N PHE A 286 -26.38 19.19 23.40
CA PHE A 286 -26.04 20.39 22.64
C PHE A 286 -27.27 21.29 22.46
N GLY A 287 -27.04 22.58 22.20
CA GLY A 287 -28.12 23.50 21.83
C GLY A 287 -27.64 24.72 21.06
N PHE A 288 -28.45 25.18 20.10
CA PHE A 288 -28.21 26.43 19.37
C PHE A 288 -29.51 27.09 18.91
N SER A 289 -29.44 28.34 18.48
CA SER A 289 -30.57 29.10 17.92
C SER A 289 -30.36 29.34 16.43
N LEU A 290 -31.44 29.26 15.66
CA LEU A 290 -31.47 29.44 14.21
C LEU A 290 -32.62 30.37 13.81
N THR A 291 -32.31 31.46 13.12
CA THR A 291 -33.31 32.32 12.47
C THR A 291 -33.70 31.73 11.12
N LEU A 292 -35.00 31.58 10.86
CA LEU A 292 -35.50 30.96 9.63
C LEU A 292 -35.73 31.99 8.53
N GLU A 293 -34.63 32.45 7.93
CA GLU A 293 -34.61 33.38 6.79
C GLU A 293 -35.50 32.89 5.64
N ALA A 294 -36.44 33.74 5.20
CA ALA A 294 -37.46 33.38 4.20
C ALA A 294 -36.89 32.97 2.82
N THR A 295 -35.69 33.41 2.49
CA THR A 295 -34.95 33.09 1.25
C THR A 295 -34.33 31.68 1.27
N ARG A 296 -34.12 31.10 2.47
CA ARG A 296 -33.44 29.82 2.67
C ARG A 296 -34.37 28.73 3.19
N PHE A 297 -35.39 29.11 3.96
CA PHE A 297 -36.35 28.22 4.59
C PHE A 297 -37.76 28.60 4.11
N PRO A 298 -38.31 27.92 3.09
CA PRO A 298 -39.65 28.20 2.59
C PRO A 298 -40.73 27.90 3.65
N ALA A 299 -41.96 28.35 3.43
CA ALA A 299 -43.07 27.93 4.27
C ALA A 299 -43.42 26.45 4.02
N GLY A 300 -43.64 25.69 5.10
CA GLY A 300 -43.97 24.27 5.06
C GLY A 300 -43.46 23.50 6.28
N ARG A 301 -43.70 22.19 6.28
CA ARG A 301 -43.18 21.27 7.29
C ARG A 301 -41.81 20.74 6.86
N HIS A 302 -40.82 20.82 7.74
CA HIS A 302 -39.45 20.40 7.49
C HIS A 302 -38.96 19.45 8.58
N GLN A 303 -37.97 18.63 8.25
CA GLN A 303 -37.34 17.68 9.18
C GLN A 303 -35.95 18.16 9.54
N ILE A 304 -35.67 18.29 10.84
CA ILE A 304 -34.31 18.48 11.34
C ILE A 304 -33.76 17.10 11.74
N THR A 305 -32.52 16.84 11.35
CA THR A 305 -31.79 15.61 11.65
C THR A 305 -30.46 15.98 12.28
N ALA A 306 -30.08 15.26 13.34
CA ALA A 306 -28.81 15.44 14.05
C ALA A 306 -28.08 14.09 14.17
N PHE A 307 -26.85 14.03 13.67
CA PHE A 307 -26.03 12.82 13.64
C PHE A 307 -24.71 12.99 14.41
N GLY A 308 -24.48 12.12 15.39
CA GLY A 308 -23.22 12.03 16.13
C GLY A 308 -22.16 11.27 15.36
N ARG A 309 -20.95 11.83 15.20
CA ARG A 309 -19.85 11.18 14.47
C ARG A 309 -19.15 10.04 15.20
N ASN A 310 -19.16 10.05 16.53
CA ASN A 310 -18.49 9.06 17.38
C ASN A 310 -19.49 7.98 17.83
N SER A 311 -20.70 8.40 18.23
CA SER A 311 -21.77 7.51 18.68
C SER A 311 -22.54 6.86 17.52
N LEU A 312 -22.46 7.44 16.32
CA LEU A 312 -23.25 7.09 15.13
C LEU A 312 -24.77 7.23 15.33
N LEU A 313 -25.20 7.91 16.40
CA LEU A 313 -26.60 8.11 16.74
C LEU A 313 -27.27 9.14 15.83
N VAL A 314 -28.54 8.91 15.50
CA VAL A 314 -29.39 9.81 14.71
C VAL A 314 -30.66 10.14 15.48
N ALA A 315 -30.96 11.43 15.66
CA ALA A 315 -32.25 11.90 16.13
C ALA A 315 -32.93 12.79 15.09
N LEU A 316 -34.28 12.78 15.13
CA LEU A 316 -35.15 13.50 14.21
C LEU A 316 -36.11 14.41 14.98
N ALA A 317 -36.33 15.61 14.44
CA ALA A 317 -37.35 16.54 14.90
C ALA A 317 -38.06 17.17 13.70
N LEU A 318 -39.22 17.77 13.94
CA LEU A 318 -40.02 18.43 12.91
C LEU A 318 -40.28 19.88 13.30
N VAL A 319 -40.24 20.76 12.31
CA VAL A 319 -40.65 22.17 12.45
C VAL A 319 -41.61 22.54 11.34
N GLU A 320 -42.64 23.32 11.66
CA GLU A 320 -43.55 23.91 10.70
C GLU A 320 -43.28 25.42 10.56
N VAL A 321 -42.84 25.81 9.38
CA VAL A 321 -42.52 27.19 9.03
C VAL A 321 -43.75 27.82 8.37
N LEU A 322 -44.37 28.77 9.06
CA LEU A 322 -45.50 29.55 8.57
C LEU A 322 -44.99 30.73 7.71
N PRO A 323 -45.74 31.17 6.69
CA PRO A 323 -45.37 32.36 5.91
C PRO A 323 -45.16 33.59 6.81
N GLY A 324 -44.10 34.35 6.51
CA GLY A 324 -43.88 35.66 7.11
C GLY A 324 -45.00 36.64 6.75
N THR A 325 -45.27 37.63 7.60
CA THR A 325 -46.06 38.81 7.22
C THR A 325 -45.18 39.68 6.34
N GLY A 326 -45.29 39.51 5.01
CA GLY A 326 -44.32 40.04 4.05
C GLY A 326 -44.16 41.56 4.11
N GLU A 327 -43.02 42.00 4.65
CA GLU A 327 -42.39 43.29 4.38
C GLU A 327 -40.99 43.00 3.80
N ASN A 328 -40.67 43.63 2.67
CA ASN A 328 -39.35 43.57 2.01
C ASN A 328 -38.50 44.76 2.43
#